data_AF-A0A2N2MEK2-F1
#
_entry.id   AF-A0A2N2MEK2-F1
#
_cell.length_a   1.000
_cell.length_b   1.000
_cell.length_c   1.000
_cell.angle_alpha   90.00
_cell.angle_beta   90.00
_cell.angle_gamma   90.00
#
_symmetry.space_group_name_H-M   'P 1'
#
loop_
_entity.id
_entity.type
_entity.pdbx_description
1 polymer ?
#
loop_
_entity_poly.entity_id
_entity_poly.type
_entity_poly.pdbx_seq_one_letter_code
_entity_poly.pdbx_strand_id
1 'polypeptide(L)'
;MISDTLKEPLPFVLPMQRAWYTRFAKRAMDLCGSALGLLLLWPLFLGVAIIIKRDSPGPVFFRGPRMGLGGRVFNILKFRTMHEEAASYVGPKVTAAGDARITPLGKLLRNTKLNELPQLWNVLVGEMSLVGPRPEDPEFAAQWPEDARREILSVRPGITSPASISYHDEEKQLSRDNLMGDYLEKIAPDKLRLDRLYVRHHNLMTDLDAIFWTLIVLVPRAARRPKSEGQLFGGPFTRLVRPYMNWTVIDFVLALFGMGAVGLVWRMFEPLDIGWNWAIWIGLGMAALFSLFNTLLGLKRVEWSRAAPEDVVGIFLSAGFVVIASMLVDMFISEFTVPNGYIIAAGAVVSVAFVIARYRLRLLTGLATRWVGLRGAGFGTGERVLVIGAGAGGEIITWLLRRSDFKRLFTVYGYVDDDPSKQGMRYDGVPVLGTTADLPALVEREDIGLVVYAIDRIQTGDRERILATCRQTEARLVILSDILQSFQAHFAPVNGRKDE
;
A
#
# COMPACT_ATOMS: atom_id res chain seq x y z
N MET A 1 2.82 -49.84 1.58
CA MET A 1 2.11 -49.55 0.31
C MET A 1 1.76 -48.06 0.30
N ILE A 2 2.78 -47.18 0.24
CA ILE A 2 2.63 -45.71 0.31
C ILE A 2 3.68 -45.16 -0.65
N SER A 3 3.33 -44.99 -1.93
CA SER A 3 4.34 -44.62 -2.94
C SER A 3 3.79 -43.90 -4.19
N ASP A 4 2.54 -43.42 -4.25
CA ASP A 4 2.04 -42.91 -5.54
C ASP A 4 1.12 -41.66 -5.54
N THR A 5 0.96 -40.94 -4.43
CA THR A 5 0.01 -39.78 -4.38
C THR A 5 0.62 -38.38 -4.55
N LEU A 6 1.85 -38.23 -5.04
CA LEU A 6 2.51 -36.90 -5.20
C LEU A 6 2.76 -36.46 -6.65
N LYS A 7 1.92 -36.82 -7.62
CA LYS A 7 2.22 -36.56 -9.05
C LYS A 7 1.41 -35.51 -9.80
N GLU A 8 0.47 -34.80 -9.20
CA GLU A 8 -0.24 -33.75 -9.94
C GLU A 8 -0.07 -32.33 -9.36
N PRO A 9 0.53 -31.38 -10.12
CA PRO A 9 0.53 -29.97 -9.73
C PRO A 9 -0.88 -29.39 -9.88
N LEU A 10 -1.49 -29.01 -8.77
CA LEU A 10 -2.82 -28.38 -8.72
C LEU A 10 -2.83 -27.05 -9.49
N PRO A 11 -3.84 -26.78 -10.34
CA PRO A 11 -3.93 -25.56 -11.11
C PRO A 11 -4.24 -24.36 -10.20
N PHE A 12 -3.47 -23.29 -10.36
CA PHE A 12 -3.55 -22.07 -9.55
C PHE A 12 -3.93 -20.87 -10.41
N VAL A 13 -5.02 -20.19 -10.05
CA VAL A 13 -5.49 -18.96 -10.71
C VAL A 13 -5.23 -17.77 -9.77
N LEU A 14 -4.09 -17.09 -9.95
CA LEU A 14 -3.97 -15.70 -9.49
C LEU A 14 -4.67 -14.78 -10.50
N PRO A 15 -5.19 -13.61 -10.08
CA PRO A 15 -5.58 -12.57 -11.01
C PRO A 15 -4.40 -12.23 -11.94
N MET A 16 -4.59 -12.54 -13.23
CA MET A 16 -3.54 -12.97 -14.16
C MET A 16 -2.66 -11.84 -14.71
N GLN A 17 -2.95 -10.55 -14.44
CA GLN A 17 -2.30 -9.45 -15.14
C GLN A 17 -1.12 -8.78 -14.40
N ARG A 18 -1.02 -8.86 -13.06
CA ARG A 18 0.13 -8.33 -12.29
C ARG A 18 1.27 -9.34 -12.05
N ALA A 19 1.03 -10.62 -12.36
CA ALA A 19 1.81 -11.74 -11.84
C ALA A 19 3.12 -12.06 -12.58
N TRP A 20 3.30 -11.65 -13.85
CA TRP A 20 4.46 -12.10 -14.63
C TRP A 20 5.64 -11.10 -14.59
N TYR A 21 5.37 -9.80 -14.74
CA TYR A 21 6.40 -8.75 -14.62
C TYR A 21 7.05 -8.76 -13.22
N THR A 22 6.24 -8.95 -12.18
CA THR A 22 6.70 -9.05 -10.79
C THR A 22 7.59 -10.27 -10.58
N ARG A 23 7.25 -11.42 -11.19
CA ARG A 23 8.06 -12.65 -11.10
C ARG A 23 9.40 -12.54 -11.83
N PHE A 24 9.43 -11.92 -13.03
CA PHE A 24 10.68 -11.71 -13.75
C PHE A 24 11.60 -10.74 -13.02
N ALA A 25 11.09 -9.57 -12.62
CA ALA A 25 11.87 -8.58 -11.88
C ALA A 25 12.41 -9.15 -10.55
N LYS A 26 11.58 -9.90 -9.82
CA LYS A 26 12.00 -10.61 -8.60
C LYS A 26 13.13 -11.60 -8.88
N ARG A 27 12.99 -12.43 -9.93
CA ARG A 27 14.02 -13.41 -10.27
C ARG A 27 15.33 -12.76 -10.71
N ALA A 28 15.27 -11.66 -11.45
CA ALA A 28 16.45 -10.89 -11.84
C ALA A 28 17.16 -10.32 -10.60
N MET A 29 16.42 -9.75 -9.65
CA MET A 29 16.97 -9.28 -8.38
C MET A 29 17.62 -10.42 -7.59
N ASP A 30 16.96 -11.58 -7.49
CA ASP A 30 17.50 -12.76 -6.80
C ASP A 30 18.81 -13.21 -7.44
N LEU A 31 18.87 -13.30 -8.77
CA LEU A 31 20.06 -13.74 -9.50
C LEU A 31 21.20 -12.74 -9.35
N CYS A 32 20.96 -11.45 -9.59
CA CYS A 32 21.98 -10.41 -9.47
C CYS A 32 22.48 -10.28 -8.04
N GLY A 33 21.58 -10.27 -7.06
CA GLY A 33 21.93 -10.13 -5.65
C GLY A 33 22.66 -11.35 -5.09
N SER A 34 22.26 -12.56 -5.47
CA SER A 34 22.97 -13.78 -5.06
C SER A 34 24.33 -13.93 -5.74
N ALA A 35 24.43 -13.66 -7.04
CA ALA A 35 25.70 -13.68 -7.77
C ALA A 35 26.69 -12.65 -7.20
N LEU A 36 26.24 -11.41 -6.99
CA LEU A 36 27.06 -10.36 -6.38
C LEU A 36 27.46 -10.74 -4.94
N GLY A 37 26.53 -11.27 -4.14
CA GLY A 37 26.81 -11.72 -2.78
C GLY A 37 27.86 -12.82 -2.74
N LEU A 38 27.75 -13.83 -3.60
CA LEU A 38 28.75 -14.90 -3.71
C LEU A 38 30.11 -14.37 -4.17
N LEU A 39 30.13 -13.44 -5.14
CA LEU A 39 31.36 -12.82 -5.64
C LEU A 39 32.04 -11.91 -4.61
N LEU A 40 31.29 -11.21 -3.76
CA LEU A 40 31.89 -10.34 -2.73
C LEU A 40 32.31 -11.14 -1.49
N LEU A 41 31.59 -12.20 -1.16
CA LEU A 41 31.78 -12.96 0.08
C LEU A 41 32.65 -14.22 -0.09
N TRP A 42 33.14 -14.56 -1.28
CA TRP A 42 33.96 -15.77 -1.47
C TRP A 42 35.22 -15.82 -0.58
N PRO A 43 35.96 -14.72 -0.28
CA PRO A 43 37.13 -14.80 0.59
C PRO A 43 36.72 -15.16 2.03
N LEU A 44 35.59 -14.60 2.48
CA LEU A 44 35.00 -14.92 3.79
C LEU A 44 34.57 -16.38 3.84
N PHE A 45 33.92 -16.90 2.78
CA PHE A 45 33.51 -18.30 2.72
C PHE A 45 34.68 -19.26 2.79
N LEU A 46 35.78 -18.94 2.09
CA LEU A 46 37.02 -19.72 2.15
C LEU A 46 37.62 -19.70 3.55
N GLY A 47 37.71 -18.52 4.18
CA GLY A 47 38.19 -18.38 5.56
C GLY A 47 37.37 -19.19 6.56
N VAL A 48 36.04 -19.04 6.52
CA VAL A 48 35.13 -19.81 7.39
C VAL A 48 35.24 -21.31 7.13
N ALA A 49 35.36 -21.74 5.88
CA ALA A 49 35.53 -23.15 5.51
C ALA A 49 36.80 -23.77 6.11
N ILE A 50 37.92 -23.05 6.07
CA ILE A 50 39.20 -23.49 6.67
C ILE A 50 39.05 -23.62 8.19
N ILE A 51 38.42 -22.63 8.85
CA ILE A 51 38.25 -22.65 10.31
C ILE A 51 37.33 -23.81 10.71
N ILE A 52 36.23 -24.06 9.98
CA ILE A 52 35.33 -25.22 10.24
C ILE A 52 36.08 -26.55 10.13
N LYS A 53 36.94 -26.69 9.13
CA LYS A 53 37.76 -27.91 8.94
C LYS A 53 38.80 -28.12 10.04
N ARG A 54 39.25 -27.04 10.69
CA ARG A 54 40.18 -27.11 11.83
C ARG A 54 39.46 -27.31 13.17
N ASP A 55 38.23 -26.83 13.30
CA ASP A 55 37.43 -26.91 14.52
C ASP A 55 36.90 -28.34 14.80
N SER A 56 36.42 -29.05 13.77
CA SER A 56 35.90 -30.42 13.92
C SER A 56 36.02 -31.25 12.63
N PRO A 57 36.17 -32.59 12.72
CA PRO A 57 36.22 -33.47 11.55
C PRO A 57 34.88 -33.50 10.81
N GLY A 58 34.89 -33.65 9.48
CA GLY A 58 33.70 -33.77 8.62
C GLY A 58 33.54 -32.65 7.57
N PRO A 59 32.36 -32.52 6.93
CA PRO A 59 32.13 -31.60 5.80
C PRO A 59 32.00 -30.12 6.25
N VAL A 60 32.35 -29.18 5.35
CA VAL A 60 32.18 -27.73 5.61
C VAL A 60 30.71 -27.32 5.63
N PHE A 61 29.95 -27.87 4.67
CA PHE A 61 28.56 -27.50 4.45
C PHE A 61 27.63 -28.58 4.99
N PHE A 62 26.59 -28.12 5.68
CA PHE A 62 25.43 -28.91 6.03
C PHE A 62 24.37 -28.80 4.93
N ARG A 63 23.69 -29.91 4.66
CA ARG A 63 22.55 -30.01 3.72
C ARG A 63 21.38 -30.65 4.45
N GLY A 64 20.25 -29.94 4.50
CA GLY A 64 19.03 -30.45 5.14
C GLY A 64 17.82 -30.34 4.20
N PRO A 65 16.91 -31.33 4.21
CA PRO A 65 15.71 -31.27 3.39
C PRO A 65 14.79 -30.15 3.88
N ARG A 66 14.27 -29.35 2.94
CA ARG A 66 13.32 -28.27 3.19
C ARG A 66 12.25 -28.20 2.12
N MET A 67 11.08 -27.70 2.49
CA MET A 67 9.99 -27.46 1.54
C MET A 67 10.22 -26.16 0.77
N GLY A 68 10.15 -26.28 -0.56
CA GLY A 68 10.27 -25.18 -1.50
C GLY A 68 9.02 -24.94 -2.34
N LEU A 69 9.21 -24.22 -3.45
CA LEU A 69 8.14 -23.84 -4.37
C LEU A 69 7.34 -25.07 -4.85
N GLY A 70 6.01 -24.97 -4.78
CA GLY A 70 5.08 -26.03 -5.18
C GLY A 70 5.19 -27.29 -4.32
N GLY A 71 5.76 -27.18 -3.12
CA GLY A 71 5.99 -28.32 -2.22
C GLY A 71 7.15 -29.23 -2.63
N ARG A 72 8.01 -28.79 -3.56
CA ARG A 72 9.21 -29.56 -3.93
C ARG A 72 10.24 -29.49 -2.82
N VAL A 73 10.75 -30.65 -2.42
CA VAL A 73 11.82 -30.73 -1.42
C VAL A 73 13.16 -30.38 -2.07
N PHE A 74 13.95 -29.53 -1.41
CA PHE A 74 15.33 -29.21 -1.81
C PHE A 74 16.26 -29.25 -0.59
N ASN A 75 17.57 -29.24 -0.84
CA ASN A 75 18.57 -29.28 0.22
C ASN A 75 19.11 -27.88 0.52
N ILE A 76 18.73 -27.33 1.66
CA ILE A 76 19.23 -26.03 2.10
C ILE A 76 20.72 -26.11 2.43
N LEU A 77 21.50 -25.17 1.91
CA LEU A 77 22.94 -25.12 2.14
C LEU A 77 23.28 -24.19 3.31
N LYS A 78 23.97 -24.69 4.32
CA LYS A 78 24.45 -23.89 5.46
C LYS A 78 25.89 -24.23 5.78
N PHE A 79 26.62 -23.34 6.46
CA PHE A 79 27.85 -23.78 7.12
C PHE A 79 27.49 -24.73 8.26
N ARG A 80 28.31 -25.76 8.42
CA ARG A 80 28.16 -26.70 9.53
C ARG A 80 28.44 -25.98 10.85
N THR A 81 27.52 -26.14 11.80
CA THR A 81 27.63 -25.57 13.15
C THR A 81 27.52 -26.62 14.25
N MET A 82 27.34 -27.89 13.89
CA MET A 82 27.16 -29.01 14.81
C MET A 82 28.24 -30.07 14.55
N HIS A 83 28.52 -30.89 15.57
CA HIS A 83 29.44 -32.03 15.43
C HIS A 83 28.88 -33.07 14.45
N GLU A 84 29.74 -33.64 13.61
CA GLU A 84 29.36 -34.67 12.63
C GLU A 84 29.40 -36.06 13.28
N GLU A 85 28.56 -36.26 14.30
CA GLU A 85 28.50 -37.48 15.10
C GLU A 85 27.08 -38.08 15.08
N ALA A 86 26.96 -39.40 15.23
CA ALA A 86 25.65 -40.08 15.21
C ALA A 86 24.66 -39.48 16.22
N ALA A 87 25.13 -39.11 17.41
CA ALA A 87 24.33 -38.46 18.45
C ALA A 87 23.80 -37.08 18.05
N SER A 88 24.44 -36.38 17.12
CA SER A 88 24.00 -35.05 16.68
C SER A 88 22.74 -35.11 15.80
N TYR A 89 22.49 -36.24 15.14
CA TYR A 89 21.28 -36.48 14.35
C TYR A 89 20.11 -37.03 15.18
N VAL A 90 20.37 -37.38 16.44
CA VAL A 90 19.37 -37.90 17.37
C VAL A 90 18.88 -36.74 18.25
N GLY A 91 17.59 -36.42 18.18
CA GLY A 91 16.96 -35.39 19.02
C GLY A 91 16.07 -34.39 18.25
N PRO A 92 15.54 -33.37 18.93
CA PRO A 92 14.63 -32.39 18.33
C PRO A 92 15.27 -31.66 17.16
N LYS A 93 14.49 -31.47 16.09
CA LYS A 93 14.87 -30.69 14.89
C LYS A 93 14.97 -29.18 15.17
N VAL A 94 14.36 -28.71 16.26
CA VAL A 94 14.48 -27.33 16.76
C VAL A 94 15.60 -27.27 17.79
N THR A 95 16.49 -26.29 17.68
CA THR A 95 17.62 -26.13 18.59
C THR A 95 17.27 -25.20 19.75
N ALA A 96 17.60 -25.60 20.98
CA ALA A 96 17.48 -24.77 22.18
C ALA A 96 18.77 -23.99 22.48
N ALA A 97 18.68 -22.95 23.31
CA ALA A 97 19.86 -22.27 23.83
C ALA A 97 20.79 -23.24 24.58
N GLY A 98 22.07 -23.28 24.20
CA GLY A 98 23.10 -24.10 24.84
C GLY A 98 23.06 -25.60 24.50
N ASP A 99 22.54 -25.98 23.33
CA ASP A 99 22.56 -27.34 22.82
C ASP A 99 24.00 -27.87 22.66
N ALA A 100 24.29 -29.01 23.31
CA ALA A 100 25.61 -29.63 23.35
C ALA A 100 26.11 -30.13 21.98
N ARG A 101 25.22 -30.27 21.00
CA ARG A 101 25.57 -30.67 19.63
C ARG A 101 26.30 -29.57 18.85
N ILE A 102 26.24 -28.32 19.30
CA ILE A 102 26.78 -27.16 18.59
C ILE A 102 28.28 -26.99 18.91
N THR A 103 29.12 -26.85 17.89
CA THR A 103 30.55 -26.60 18.10
C THR A 103 30.81 -25.18 18.63
N PRO A 104 31.95 -24.90 19.29
CA PRO A 104 32.28 -23.55 19.76
C PRO A 104 32.26 -22.50 18.64
N LEU A 105 32.84 -22.83 17.48
CA LEU A 105 32.75 -22.00 16.28
C LEU A 105 31.32 -21.91 15.76
N GLY A 106 30.59 -23.03 15.77
CA GLY A 106 29.19 -23.11 15.37
C GLY A 106 28.31 -22.12 16.13
N LYS A 107 28.56 -21.93 17.44
CA LYS A 107 27.88 -20.94 18.27
C LYS A 107 28.11 -19.51 17.75
N LEU A 108 29.35 -19.17 17.38
CA LEU A 108 29.66 -17.86 16.79
C LEU A 108 28.97 -17.67 15.44
N LEU A 109 29.01 -18.69 14.57
CA LEU A 109 28.40 -18.64 13.24
C LEU A 109 26.87 -18.49 13.31
N ARG A 110 26.21 -19.12 14.29
CA ARG A 110 24.77 -18.95 14.54
C ARG A 110 24.42 -17.58 15.11
N ASN A 111 25.19 -17.10 16.09
CA ASN A 111 24.95 -15.79 16.70
C ASN A 111 25.09 -14.64 15.68
N THR A 112 26.02 -14.78 14.74
CA THR A 112 26.24 -13.81 13.67
C THR A 112 25.39 -14.07 12.42
N LYS A 113 24.63 -15.17 12.40
CA LYS A 113 23.87 -15.70 11.24
C LYS A 113 24.73 -15.95 9.99
N LEU A 114 26.06 -15.93 10.11
CA LEU A 114 26.99 -16.23 9.02
C LEU A 114 26.80 -17.65 8.48
N ASN A 115 26.30 -18.58 9.32
CA ASN A 115 26.01 -19.93 8.89
C ASN A 115 24.96 -20.04 7.77
N GLU A 116 24.11 -19.03 7.60
CA GLU A 116 23.04 -19.03 6.60
C GLU A 116 23.47 -18.46 5.24
N LEU A 117 24.62 -17.77 5.15
CA LEU A 117 25.08 -17.15 3.90
C LEU A 117 25.28 -18.11 2.71
N PRO A 118 25.69 -19.40 2.89
CA PRO A 118 25.76 -20.34 1.78
C PRO A 118 24.44 -20.55 1.03
N GLN A 119 23.28 -20.20 1.63
CA GLN A 119 21.98 -20.24 0.97
C GLN A 119 21.90 -19.32 -0.25
N LEU A 120 22.80 -18.33 -0.41
CA LEU A 120 22.91 -17.54 -1.64
C LEU A 120 23.11 -18.44 -2.87
N TRP A 121 23.74 -19.61 -2.71
CA TRP A 121 23.82 -20.61 -3.76
C TRP A 121 22.44 -21.18 -4.14
N ASN A 122 21.61 -21.54 -3.15
CA ASN A 122 20.25 -22.03 -3.39
C ASN A 122 19.39 -20.96 -4.09
N VAL A 123 19.63 -19.68 -3.79
CA VAL A 123 19.00 -18.55 -4.51
C VAL A 123 19.47 -18.49 -5.96
N LEU A 124 20.79 -18.57 -6.20
CA LEU A 124 21.36 -18.53 -7.54
C LEU A 124 20.79 -19.65 -8.43
N VAL A 125 20.75 -20.89 -7.93
CA VAL A 125 20.21 -22.07 -8.64
C VAL A 125 18.67 -22.03 -8.78
N GLY A 126 17.98 -21.23 -7.97
CA GLY A 126 16.55 -20.95 -8.12
C GLY A 126 15.63 -21.83 -7.27
N GLU A 127 16.19 -22.53 -6.28
CA GLU A 127 15.44 -23.23 -5.24
C GLU A 127 14.86 -22.25 -4.20
N MET A 128 15.61 -21.17 -3.93
CA MET A 128 15.24 -20.10 -3.00
C MET A 128 15.18 -18.73 -3.71
N SER A 129 14.70 -17.74 -2.96
CA SER A 129 14.69 -16.30 -3.26
C SER A 129 15.48 -15.58 -2.16
N LEU A 130 15.94 -14.34 -2.41
CA LEU A 130 16.56 -13.54 -1.33
C LEU A 130 15.54 -13.26 -0.23
N VAL A 131 14.32 -12.89 -0.62
CA VAL A 131 13.19 -12.61 0.26
C VAL A 131 12.02 -13.52 -0.05
N GLY A 132 11.43 -14.13 0.98
CA GLY A 132 10.34 -15.08 0.84
C GLY A 132 10.07 -15.78 2.17
N PRO A 133 8.94 -16.52 2.31
CA PRO A 133 8.66 -17.31 3.49
C PRO A 133 9.83 -18.24 3.85
N ARG A 134 10.10 -18.45 5.14
CA ARG A 134 11.27 -19.25 5.54
C ARG A 134 11.04 -20.72 5.13
N PRO A 135 12.04 -21.40 4.52
CA PRO A 135 11.90 -22.80 4.15
C PRO A 135 11.84 -23.66 5.42
N GLU A 136 10.74 -24.39 5.57
CA GLU A 136 10.50 -25.22 6.76
C GLU A 136 10.76 -26.71 6.50
N ASP A 137 10.89 -27.48 7.58
CA ASP A 137 11.03 -28.94 7.49
C ASP A 137 9.80 -29.56 6.80
N PRO A 138 9.99 -30.54 5.89
CA PRO A 138 8.87 -31.22 5.25
C PRO A 138 7.86 -31.83 6.24
N GLU A 139 8.31 -32.35 7.38
CA GLU A 139 7.42 -32.94 8.38
C GLU A 139 6.59 -31.88 9.11
N PHE A 140 7.14 -30.69 9.36
CA PHE A 140 6.38 -29.58 9.97
C PHE A 140 5.44 -28.93 8.96
N ALA A 141 5.92 -28.69 7.75
CA ALA A 141 5.10 -28.14 6.67
C ALA A 141 3.93 -29.07 6.29
N ALA A 142 4.06 -30.39 6.49
CA ALA A 142 2.98 -31.33 6.30
C ALA A 142 1.82 -31.15 7.32
N GLN A 143 2.11 -30.64 8.52
CA GLN A 143 1.13 -30.43 9.60
C GLN A 143 0.38 -29.09 9.49
N TRP A 144 0.79 -28.21 8.57
CA TRP A 144 0.11 -26.92 8.38
C TRP A 144 -1.30 -27.07 7.83
N PRO A 145 -2.21 -26.13 8.15
CA PRO A 145 -3.49 -26.00 7.48
C PRO A 145 -3.31 -25.97 5.96
N GLU A 146 -4.16 -26.71 5.23
CA GLU A 146 -3.98 -26.91 3.79
C GLU A 146 -4.00 -25.60 3.00
N ASP A 147 -4.85 -24.66 3.40
CA ASP A 147 -4.98 -23.32 2.80
C ASP A 147 -3.69 -22.51 2.97
N ALA A 148 -3.14 -22.48 4.19
CA ALA A 148 -1.91 -21.78 4.51
C ALA A 148 -0.70 -22.42 3.80
N ARG A 149 -0.63 -23.75 3.80
CA ARG A 149 0.43 -24.52 3.12
C ARG A 149 0.43 -24.23 1.62
N ARG A 150 -0.74 -24.29 0.98
CA ARG A 150 -0.87 -24.03 -0.46
C ARG A 150 -0.47 -22.59 -0.80
N GLU A 151 -0.88 -21.64 0.02
CA GLU A 151 -0.56 -20.22 -0.17
C GLU A 151 0.93 -19.94 0.00
N ILE A 152 1.56 -20.40 1.08
CA ILE A 152 2.98 -20.16 1.37
C ILE A 152 3.90 -20.85 0.35
N LEU A 153 3.59 -22.08 -0.02
CA LEU A 153 4.38 -22.84 -1.00
C LEU A 153 4.14 -22.39 -2.45
N SER A 154 3.26 -21.40 -2.69
CA SER A 154 3.05 -20.83 -4.03
C SER A 154 4.19 -19.92 -4.51
N VAL A 155 5.08 -19.52 -3.60
CA VAL A 155 6.27 -18.71 -3.87
C VAL A 155 7.54 -19.44 -3.46
N ARG A 156 8.69 -19.01 -3.99
CA ARG A 156 9.98 -19.54 -3.54
C ARG A 156 10.24 -19.10 -2.09
N PRO A 157 10.76 -20.00 -1.23
CA PRO A 157 11.15 -19.62 0.11
C PRO A 157 12.34 -18.65 0.08
N GLY A 158 12.48 -17.85 1.13
CA GLY A 158 13.49 -16.79 1.26
C GLY A 158 14.63 -17.13 2.21
N ILE A 159 15.79 -16.49 2.01
CA ILE A 159 16.82 -16.39 3.06
C ILE A 159 16.29 -15.54 4.21
N THR A 160 15.61 -14.43 3.88
CA THR A 160 14.95 -13.57 4.85
C THR A 160 13.45 -13.40 4.57
N SER A 161 12.69 -13.08 5.62
CA SER A 161 11.26 -12.82 5.57
C SER A 161 10.86 -11.82 6.66
N PRO A 162 9.71 -11.13 6.54
CA PRO A 162 9.16 -10.33 7.64
C PRO A 162 9.05 -11.11 8.94
N ALA A 163 8.62 -12.38 8.88
CA ALA A 163 8.59 -13.28 10.02
C ALA A 163 10.00 -13.53 10.59
N SER A 164 11.00 -13.75 9.74
CA SER A 164 12.40 -13.97 10.17
C SER A 164 13.02 -12.75 10.86
N ILE A 165 12.60 -11.55 10.47
CA ILE A 165 13.03 -10.29 11.09
C ILE A 165 12.39 -10.12 12.48
N SER A 166 11.08 -10.38 12.60
CA SER A 166 10.36 -10.34 13.88
C SER A 166 10.89 -11.37 14.88
N TYR A 167 11.15 -12.59 14.40
CA TYR A 167 11.55 -13.74 15.22
C TYR A 167 13.06 -14.07 15.13
N HIS A 168 13.91 -13.06 14.93
CA HIS A 168 15.36 -13.26 14.75
C HIS A 168 16.07 -13.92 15.96
N ASP A 169 15.53 -13.69 17.15
CA ASP A 169 16.04 -14.12 18.47
C ASP A 169 15.20 -15.27 19.09
N GLU A 170 14.41 -15.99 18.29
CA GLU A 170 13.54 -17.08 18.71
C GLU A 170 14.20 -18.11 19.63
N GLU A 171 15.47 -18.46 19.37
CA GLU A 171 16.23 -19.43 20.18
C GLU A 171 16.38 -19.01 21.65
N LYS A 172 16.25 -17.71 21.96
CA LYS A 172 16.28 -17.16 23.33
C LYS A 172 14.89 -17.13 23.99
N GLN A 173 13.81 -17.22 23.20
CA GLN A 173 12.43 -17.14 23.67
C GLN A 173 11.83 -18.52 24.00
N LEU A 174 12.46 -19.60 23.54
CA LEU A 174 11.99 -20.97 23.78
C LEU A 174 12.65 -21.58 25.03
N SER A 175 11.83 -21.99 26.00
CA SER A 175 12.24 -22.68 27.22
C SER A 175 12.57 -24.16 26.95
N ARG A 176 13.58 -24.70 27.62
CA ARG A 176 14.05 -26.09 27.41
C ARG A 176 13.00 -27.16 27.75
N ASP A 177 12.09 -26.86 28.67
CA ASP A 177 11.21 -27.88 29.25
C ASP A 177 9.97 -28.20 28.38
N ASN A 178 9.60 -27.33 27.41
CA ASN A 178 8.50 -27.59 26.46
C ASN A 178 8.71 -26.93 25.07
N LEU A 179 9.88 -27.17 24.46
CA LEU A 179 10.27 -26.55 23.18
C LEU A 179 9.26 -26.69 22.05
N MET A 180 8.67 -27.88 21.90
CA MET A 180 7.79 -28.17 20.76
C MET A 180 6.37 -27.62 20.98
N GLY A 181 5.86 -27.68 22.21
CA GLY A 181 4.56 -27.11 22.57
C GLY A 181 4.55 -25.58 22.48
N ASP A 182 5.52 -24.91 23.09
CA ASP A 182 5.61 -23.44 23.08
C ASP A 182 5.78 -22.89 21.65
N TYR A 183 6.55 -23.58 20.79
CA TYR A 183 6.73 -23.20 19.39
C TYR A 183 5.41 -23.30 18.60
N LEU A 184 4.70 -24.43 18.71
CA LEU A 184 3.46 -24.67 17.97
C LEU A 184 2.30 -23.78 18.43
N GLU A 185 2.24 -23.45 19.71
CA GLU A 185 1.14 -22.66 20.28
C GLU A 185 1.35 -21.15 20.12
N LYS A 186 2.58 -20.64 20.34
CA LYS A 186 2.82 -19.18 20.43
C LYS A 186 3.49 -18.58 19.20
N ILE A 187 4.38 -19.32 18.53
CA ILE A 187 5.27 -18.75 17.49
C ILE A 187 4.83 -19.15 16.08
N ALA A 188 4.52 -20.43 15.87
CA ALA A 188 4.15 -20.95 14.55
C ALA A 188 2.92 -20.25 13.94
N PRO A 189 1.83 -19.98 14.67
CA PRO A 189 0.65 -19.34 14.09
C PRO A 189 0.92 -17.91 13.59
N ASP A 190 1.69 -17.13 14.35
CA ASP A 190 2.00 -15.75 13.96
C ASP A 190 3.02 -15.68 12.83
N LYS A 191 4.02 -16.57 12.82
CA LYS A 191 4.92 -16.72 11.67
C LYS A 191 4.17 -17.06 10.39
N LEU A 192 3.26 -18.03 10.47
CA LEU A 192 2.43 -18.45 9.34
C LEU A 192 1.56 -17.29 8.85
N ARG A 193 1.00 -16.48 9.76
CA ARG A 193 0.24 -15.26 9.43
C ARG A 193 1.11 -14.24 8.69
N LEU A 194 2.31 -13.95 9.19
CA LEU A 194 3.24 -13.00 8.56
C LEU A 194 3.72 -13.48 7.18
N ASP A 195 3.98 -14.77 7.04
CA ASP A 195 4.38 -15.36 5.76
C ASP A 195 3.23 -15.31 4.74
N ARG A 196 1.98 -15.61 5.14
CA ARG A 196 0.79 -15.41 4.28
C ARG A 196 0.61 -13.95 3.88
N LEU A 197 0.77 -13.02 4.83
CA LEU A 197 0.68 -11.59 4.57
C LEU A 197 1.73 -11.13 3.54
N TYR A 198 2.96 -11.66 3.64
CA TYR A 198 3.98 -11.46 2.63
C TYR A 198 3.55 -12.01 1.26
N VAL A 199 3.10 -13.26 1.16
CA VAL A 199 2.67 -13.85 -0.12
C VAL A 199 1.60 -12.99 -0.80
N ARG A 200 0.63 -12.46 -0.05
CA ARG A 200 -0.46 -11.63 -0.60
C ARG A 200 -0.03 -10.26 -1.11
N HIS A 201 1.01 -9.66 -0.52
CA HIS A 201 1.32 -8.24 -0.72
C HIS A 201 2.75 -7.95 -1.17
N HIS A 202 3.57 -8.99 -1.36
CA HIS A 202 4.95 -8.83 -1.79
C HIS A 202 5.04 -8.12 -3.14
N ASN A 203 6.00 -7.22 -3.22
CA ASN A 203 6.48 -6.56 -4.42
C ASN A 203 7.97 -6.26 -4.24
N LEU A 204 8.62 -5.74 -5.27
CA LEU A 204 10.05 -5.45 -5.25
C LEU A 204 10.45 -4.50 -4.10
N MET A 205 9.62 -3.52 -3.75
CA MET A 205 9.92 -2.55 -2.70
C MET A 205 9.83 -3.17 -1.31
N THR A 206 8.81 -4.02 -1.06
CA THR A 206 8.71 -4.74 0.21
C THR A 206 9.86 -5.74 0.39
N ASP A 207 10.38 -6.30 -0.71
CA ASP A 207 11.56 -7.16 -0.66
C ASP A 207 12.82 -6.37 -0.29
N LEU A 208 13.04 -5.21 -0.91
CA LEU A 208 14.16 -4.33 -0.54
C LEU A 208 14.06 -3.86 0.92
N ASP A 209 12.86 -3.54 1.39
CA ASP A 209 12.62 -3.21 2.80
C ASP A 209 12.95 -4.38 3.73
N ALA A 210 12.57 -5.62 3.37
CA ALA A 210 12.92 -6.80 4.14
C ALA A 210 14.44 -7.02 4.19
N ILE A 211 15.15 -6.89 3.06
CA ILE A 211 16.62 -6.97 3.02
C ILE A 211 17.23 -5.89 3.92
N PHE A 212 16.79 -4.64 3.78
CA PHE A 212 17.26 -3.52 4.61
C PHE A 212 17.05 -3.80 6.08
N TRP A 213 15.85 -4.20 6.47
CA TRP A 213 15.55 -4.48 7.87
C TRP A 213 16.34 -5.66 8.40
N THR A 214 16.66 -6.66 7.57
CA THR A 214 17.55 -7.78 7.92
C THR A 214 18.95 -7.27 8.24
N LEU A 215 19.52 -6.42 7.38
CA LEU A 215 20.83 -5.80 7.62
C LEU A 215 20.84 -4.97 8.92
N ILE A 216 19.76 -4.23 9.19
CA ILE A 216 19.61 -3.47 10.43
C ILE A 216 19.51 -4.39 11.67
N VAL A 217 18.80 -5.53 11.59
CA VAL A 217 18.72 -6.49 12.71
C VAL A 217 20.06 -7.15 13.00
N LEU A 218 20.93 -7.33 12.00
CA LEU A 218 22.28 -7.85 12.24
C LEU A 218 23.17 -6.88 13.04
N VAL A 219 22.77 -5.61 13.19
CA VAL A 219 23.47 -4.62 14.03
C VAL A 219 22.96 -4.70 15.48
N PRO A 220 23.78 -5.10 16.47
CA PRO A 220 23.32 -5.42 17.84
C PRO A 220 22.58 -4.29 18.56
N ARG A 221 22.90 -3.03 18.25
CA ARG A 221 22.24 -1.85 18.85
C ARG A 221 20.83 -1.60 18.31
N ALA A 222 20.57 -1.96 17.05
CA ALA A 222 19.30 -1.73 16.38
C ALA A 222 18.32 -2.91 16.52
N ALA A 223 18.83 -4.12 16.77
CA ALA A 223 18.04 -5.34 16.99
C ALA A 223 17.12 -5.28 18.23
N ARG A 224 17.44 -4.44 19.22
CA ARG A 224 16.71 -4.36 20.51
C ARG A 224 15.34 -3.69 20.44
N ARG A 225 15.00 -3.03 19.34
CA ARG A 225 13.72 -2.34 19.19
C ARG A 225 12.72 -3.25 18.46
N PRO A 226 11.58 -3.61 19.07
CA PRO A 226 10.55 -4.36 18.36
C PRO A 226 10.05 -3.51 17.19
N LYS A 227 9.97 -4.12 16.00
CA LYS A 227 9.47 -3.46 14.80
C LYS A 227 7.99 -3.74 14.66
N SER A 228 7.19 -2.71 14.42
CA SER A 228 5.76 -2.89 14.16
C SER A 228 5.52 -3.46 12.77
N GLU A 229 4.39 -4.14 12.56
CA GLU A 229 4.00 -4.67 11.25
C GLU A 229 4.00 -3.58 10.17
N GLY A 230 3.53 -2.38 10.49
CA GLY A 230 3.55 -1.23 9.58
C GLY A 230 4.97 -0.79 9.17
N GLN A 231 6.00 -1.07 9.96
CA GLN A 231 7.40 -0.83 9.58
C GLN A 231 7.96 -1.97 8.73
N LEU A 232 7.56 -3.22 9.00
CA LEU A 232 8.00 -4.40 8.24
C LEU A 232 7.50 -4.37 6.79
N PHE A 233 6.23 -4.00 6.59
CA PHE A 233 5.58 -3.94 5.27
C PHE A 233 5.59 -2.52 4.65
N GLY A 234 6.20 -1.55 5.32
CA GLY A 234 6.25 -0.14 4.91
C GLY A 234 7.56 0.51 5.32
N GLY A 235 8.68 -0.06 4.87
CA GLY A 235 10.02 0.39 5.19
C GLY A 235 10.47 1.63 4.40
N PRO A 236 11.75 2.01 4.52
CA PRO A 236 12.28 3.23 3.90
C PRO A 236 12.14 3.24 2.37
N PHE A 237 12.31 2.10 1.69
CA PHE A 237 12.18 2.02 0.24
C PHE A 237 10.73 2.17 -0.18
N THR A 238 9.79 1.48 0.49
CA THR A 238 8.36 1.66 0.18
C THR A 238 7.92 3.10 0.45
N ARG A 239 8.39 3.74 1.52
CA ARG A 239 8.07 5.16 1.81
C ARG A 239 8.73 6.14 0.83
N LEU A 240 9.94 5.84 0.37
CA LEU A 240 10.69 6.68 -0.58
C LEU A 240 10.22 6.51 -2.02
N VAL A 241 9.69 5.35 -2.42
CA VAL A 241 9.38 5.05 -3.82
C VAL A 241 7.88 5.14 -4.09
N ARG A 242 7.02 4.67 -3.19
CA ARG A 242 5.56 4.56 -3.44
C ARG A 242 4.87 5.89 -3.79
N PRO A 243 5.15 7.04 -3.13
CA PRO A 243 4.56 8.32 -3.54
C PRO A 243 5.19 8.89 -4.81
N TYR A 244 6.44 8.53 -5.09
CA TYR A 244 7.24 9.20 -6.11
C TYR A 244 7.16 8.50 -7.47
N MET A 245 7.06 7.17 -7.53
CA MET A 245 7.28 6.43 -8.78
C MET A 245 6.24 6.74 -9.88
N ASN A 246 4.96 6.90 -9.53
CA ASN A 246 3.93 7.16 -10.55
C ASN A 246 3.96 8.61 -11.04
N TRP A 247 3.98 9.59 -10.12
CA TRP A 247 3.96 11.01 -10.50
C TRP A 247 5.29 11.48 -11.07
N THR A 248 6.44 10.98 -10.59
CA THR A 248 7.76 11.32 -11.16
C THR A 248 7.83 10.92 -12.62
N VAL A 249 7.42 9.70 -12.96
CA VAL A 249 7.49 9.21 -14.34
C VAL A 249 6.51 9.97 -15.23
N ILE A 250 5.28 10.18 -14.74
CA ILE A 250 4.28 10.97 -15.48
C ILE A 250 4.77 12.41 -15.71
N ASP A 251 5.30 13.07 -14.68
CA ASP A 251 5.83 14.42 -14.76
C ASP A 251 7.01 14.49 -15.73
N PHE A 252 7.92 13.51 -15.66
CA PHE A 252 9.08 13.44 -16.54
C PHE A 252 8.66 13.29 -18.01
N VAL A 253 7.72 12.39 -18.29
CA VAL A 253 7.19 12.16 -19.64
C VAL A 253 6.46 13.40 -20.14
N LEU A 254 5.57 13.99 -19.33
CA LEU A 254 4.84 15.21 -19.69
C LEU A 254 5.78 16.39 -19.94
N ALA A 255 6.84 16.54 -19.13
CA ALA A 255 7.85 17.55 -19.34
C ALA A 255 8.58 17.32 -20.67
N LEU A 256 9.03 16.09 -20.94
CA LEU A 256 9.73 15.74 -22.17
C LEU A 256 8.88 16.01 -23.43
N PHE A 257 7.62 15.58 -23.44
CA PHE A 257 6.69 15.84 -24.55
C PHE A 257 6.32 17.31 -24.67
N GLY A 258 6.08 18.00 -23.55
CA GLY A 258 5.78 19.43 -23.55
C GLY A 258 6.91 20.26 -24.14
N MET A 259 8.15 19.97 -23.74
CA MET A 259 9.34 20.62 -24.32
C MET A 259 9.52 20.30 -25.80
N GLY A 260 9.35 19.03 -26.19
CA GLY A 260 9.39 18.65 -27.61
C GLY A 260 8.36 19.43 -28.44
N ALA A 261 7.14 19.59 -27.93
CA ALA A 261 6.09 20.37 -28.58
C ALA A 261 6.45 21.86 -28.70
N VAL A 262 6.96 22.48 -27.63
CA VAL A 262 7.43 23.86 -27.67
C VAL A 262 8.58 24.01 -28.67
N GLY A 263 9.52 23.06 -28.72
CA GLY A 263 10.65 23.10 -29.66
C GLY A 263 10.21 23.03 -31.12
N LEU A 264 9.19 22.22 -31.43
CA LEU A 264 8.62 22.14 -32.77
C LEU A 264 7.93 23.45 -33.18
N VAL A 265 7.17 24.06 -32.26
CA VAL A 265 6.50 25.34 -32.52
C VAL A 265 7.53 26.47 -32.65
N TRP A 266 8.53 26.52 -31.78
CA TRP A 266 9.58 27.55 -31.83
C TRP A 266 10.34 27.53 -33.14
N ARG A 267 10.64 26.33 -33.66
CA ARG A 267 11.28 26.14 -34.98
C ARG A 267 10.51 26.74 -36.15
N MET A 268 9.22 27.01 -36.01
CA MET A 268 8.43 27.69 -37.05
C MET A 268 8.73 29.20 -37.11
N PHE A 269 9.27 29.78 -36.04
CA PHE A 269 9.56 31.21 -35.93
C PHE A 269 11.06 31.49 -36.01
N GLU A 270 11.87 30.72 -35.30
CA GLU A 270 13.33 30.89 -35.25
C GLU A 270 14.05 29.53 -35.28
N PRO A 271 15.19 29.40 -36.00
CA PRO A 271 16.01 28.20 -35.95
C PRO A 271 16.65 28.02 -34.57
N LEU A 272 16.53 26.81 -34.00
CA LEU A 272 17.21 26.41 -32.77
C LEU A 272 18.51 25.67 -33.13
N ASP A 273 19.63 26.38 -33.12
CA ASP A 273 20.97 25.89 -33.48
C ASP A 273 21.66 25.12 -32.34
N ILE A 274 20.92 24.21 -31.71
CA ILE A 274 21.38 23.43 -30.54
C ILE A 274 21.90 22.04 -30.97
N GLY A 275 21.42 21.51 -32.11
CA GLY A 275 21.68 20.14 -32.54
C GLY A 275 20.83 19.09 -31.78
N TRP A 276 20.58 17.94 -32.41
CA TRP A 276 19.65 16.93 -31.88
C TRP A 276 20.12 16.27 -30.58
N ASN A 277 21.43 16.05 -30.43
CA ASN A 277 22.00 15.42 -29.23
C ASN A 277 21.78 16.31 -27.99
N TRP A 278 22.11 17.60 -28.09
CA TRP A 278 21.94 18.55 -27.00
C TRP A 278 20.46 18.82 -26.70
N ALA A 279 19.59 18.86 -27.72
CA ALA A 279 18.15 18.99 -27.52
C ALA A 279 17.59 17.84 -26.65
N ILE A 280 18.06 16.60 -26.85
CA ILE A 280 17.69 15.46 -26.01
C ILE A 280 18.20 15.66 -24.58
N TRP A 281 19.47 16.00 -24.39
CA TRP A 281 20.04 16.19 -23.05
C TRP A 281 19.39 17.34 -22.27
N ILE A 282 19.07 18.45 -22.93
CA ILE A 282 18.33 19.57 -22.32
C ILE A 282 16.93 19.11 -21.92
N GLY A 283 16.23 18.38 -22.80
CA GLY A 283 14.92 17.81 -22.49
C GLY A 283 14.97 16.86 -21.28
N LEU A 284 15.97 15.98 -21.21
CA LEU A 284 16.16 15.09 -20.06
C LEU A 284 16.50 15.87 -18.78
N GLY A 285 17.36 16.88 -18.88
CA GLY A 285 17.80 17.73 -17.77
C GLY A 285 16.64 18.55 -17.18
N MET A 286 15.88 19.25 -18.02
CA MET A 286 14.71 20.01 -17.59
C MET A 286 13.61 19.10 -17.00
N ALA A 287 13.37 17.93 -17.60
CA ALA A 287 12.40 16.96 -17.05
C ALA A 287 12.85 16.44 -15.66
N ALA A 288 14.16 16.24 -15.46
CA ALA A 288 14.72 15.90 -14.16
C ALA A 288 14.57 17.05 -13.14
N LEU A 289 14.81 18.31 -13.55
CA LEU A 289 14.60 19.49 -12.71
C LEU A 289 13.13 19.63 -12.29
N PHE A 290 12.18 19.47 -13.21
CA PHE A 290 10.75 19.45 -12.88
C PHE A 290 10.40 18.38 -11.86
N SER A 291 10.91 17.16 -12.04
CA SER A 291 10.70 16.08 -11.08
C SER A 291 11.29 16.40 -9.70
N LEU A 292 12.47 17.01 -9.67
CA LEU A 292 13.15 17.43 -8.45
C LEU A 292 12.35 18.50 -7.70
N PHE A 293 11.99 19.61 -8.34
CA PHE A 293 11.25 20.70 -7.70
C PHE A 293 9.84 20.28 -7.29
N ASN A 294 9.15 19.45 -8.08
CA ASN A 294 7.85 18.87 -7.68
C ASN A 294 7.98 17.99 -6.42
N THR A 295 9.12 17.32 -6.24
CA THR A 295 9.42 16.53 -5.03
C THR A 295 9.69 17.44 -3.84
N LEU A 296 10.53 18.46 -4.01
CA LEU A 296 10.93 19.40 -2.96
C LEU A 296 9.73 20.21 -2.43
N LEU A 297 8.84 20.65 -3.33
CA LEU A 297 7.61 21.37 -2.97
C LEU A 297 6.50 20.44 -2.45
N GLY A 298 6.75 19.14 -2.33
CA GLY A 298 5.78 18.20 -1.74
C GLY A 298 4.55 17.91 -2.60
N LEU A 299 4.52 18.34 -3.86
CA LEU A 299 3.37 18.19 -4.79
C LEU A 299 2.97 16.74 -5.04
N LYS A 300 3.89 15.80 -4.79
CA LYS A 300 3.66 14.36 -4.93
C LYS A 300 2.90 13.74 -3.74
N ARG A 301 2.75 14.47 -2.63
CA ARG A 301 1.98 14.04 -1.46
C ARG A 301 0.52 14.49 -1.51
N VAL A 302 0.16 15.32 -2.49
CA VAL A 302 -1.19 15.85 -2.66
C VAL A 302 -2.06 14.80 -3.36
N GLU A 303 -3.22 14.52 -2.79
CA GLU A 303 -4.25 13.73 -3.46
C GLU A 303 -5.01 14.63 -4.45
N TRP A 304 -4.57 14.66 -5.72
CA TRP A 304 -5.09 15.58 -6.76
C TRP A 304 -6.60 15.45 -7.06
N SER A 305 -7.24 14.33 -6.71
CA SER A 305 -8.71 14.22 -6.74
C SER A 305 -9.39 15.13 -5.72
N ARG A 306 -8.70 15.45 -4.61
CA ARG A 306 -9.15 16.24 -3.46
C ARG A 306 -8.40 17.57 -3.28
N ALA A 307 -7.30 17.79 -4.00
CA ALA A 307 -6.44 18.98 -3.94
C ALA A 307 -7.20 20.32 -3.91
N ALA A 308 -6.73 21.28 -3.12
CA ALA A 308 -7.27 22.63 -3.11
C ALA A 308 -6.75 23.43 -4.33
N PRO A 309 -7.38 24.56 -4.70
CA PRO A 309 -6.84 25.46 -5.72
C PRO A 309 -5.43 25.95 -5.38
N GLU A 310 -5.09 26.07 -4.09
CA GLU A 310 -3.75 26.47 -3.64
C GLU A 310 -2.65 25.50 -4.10
N ASP A 311 -2.94 24.20 -4.23
CA ASP A 311 -1.96 23.20 -4.67
C ASP A 311 -1.48 23.45 -6.12
N VAL A 312 -2.29 24.14 -6.93
CA VAL A 312 -1.92 24.55 -8.30
C VAL A 312 -0.81 25.61 -8.27
N VAL A 313 -0.81 26.50 -7.28
CA VAL A 313 0.23 27.53 -7.13
C VAL A 313 1.59 26.88 -7.00
N GLY A 314 1.68 25.77 -6.26
CA GLY A 314 2.91 25.00 -6.14
C GLY A 314 3.43 24.44 -7.46
N ILE A 315 2.55 24.09 -8.42
CA ILE A 315 2.96 23.67 -9.78
C ILE A 315 3.66 24.81 -10.52
N PHE A 316 3.06 26.01 -10.49
CA PHE A 316 3.65 27.18 -11.15
C PHE A 316 4.93 27.65 -10.47
N LEU A 317 5.02 27.56 -9.14
CA LEU A 317 6.26 27.82 -8.40
C LEU A 317 7.37 26.84 -8.82
N SER A 318 7.06 25.54 -8.93
CA SER A 318 7.99 24.52 -9.42
C SER A 318 8.53 24.89 -10.80
N ALA A 319 7.64 25.28 -11.72
CA ALA A 319 8.05 25.69 -13.07
C ALA A 319 8.90 26.96 -13.08
N GLY A 320 8.59 27.94 -12.23
CA GLY A 320 9.42 29.12 -12.05
C GLY A 320 10.84 28.75 -11.63
N PHE A 321 10.99 27.87 -10.63
CA PHE A 321 12.30 27.38 -10.21
C PHE A 321 13.05 26.62 -11.31
N VAL A 322 12.34 25.81 -12.11
CA VAL A 322 12.95 25.10 -13.24
C VAL A 322 13.42 26.06 -14.33
N VAL A 323 12.63 27.08 -14.67
CA VAL A 323 13.00 28.10 -15.66
C VAL A 323 14.26 28.84 -15.20
N ILE A 324 14.29 29.31 -13.94
CA ILE A 324 15.45 29.98 -13.36
C ILE A 324 16.68 29.06 -13.37
N ALA A 325 16.53 27.82 -12.91
CA ALA A 325 17.63 26.85 -12.91
C ALA A 325 18.15 26.55 -14.32
N SER A 326 17.26 26.45 -15.31
CA SER A 326 17.63 26.18 -16.69
C SER A 326 18.37 27.36 -17.32
N MET A 327 17.92 28.60 -17.05
CA MET A 327 18.64 29.81 -17.48
C MET A 327 20.03 29.92 -16.84
N LEU A 328 20.15 29.60 -15.55
CA LEU A 328 21.44 29.58 -14.87
C LEU A 328 22.39 28.53 -15.47
N VAL A 329 21.88 27.33 -15.81
CA VAL A 329 22.67 26.29 -16.47
C VAL A 329 23.12 26.72 -17.87
N ASP A 330 22.23 27.35 -18.64
CA ASP A 330 22.53 27.87 -19.98
C ASP A 330 23.70 28.88 -19.96
N MET A 331 23.81 29.71 -18.90
CA MET A 331 24.95 30.64 -18.72
C MET A 331 26.32 29.96 -18.61
N PHE A 332 26.39 28.67 -18.25
CA PHE A 332 27.65 27.92 -18.13
C PHE A 332 27.99 27.10 -19.38
N ILE A 333 27.06 27.00 -20.34
CA ILE A 333 27.26 26.26 -21.58
C ILE A 333 27.79 27.24 -22.63
N SER A 334 28.88 26.87 -23.31
CA SER A 334 29.58 27.76 -24.26
C SER A 334 29.33 27.38 -25.72
N GLU A 335 28.81 26.18 -25.95
CA GLU A 335 28.68 25.54 -27.26
C GLU A 335 27.45 26.02 -28.04
N PHE A 336 26.39 26.43 -27.34
CA PHE A 336 25.15 26.94 -27.91
C PHE A 336 24.45 27.85 -26.89
N THR A 337 23.51 28.66 -27.36
CA THR A 337 22.64 29.47 -26.50
C THR A 337 21.19 29.08 -26.71
N VAL A 338 20.48 28.83 -25.61
CA VAL A 338 19.04 28.55 -25.68
C VAL A 338 18.28 29.87 -25.51
N PRO A 339 17.39 30.25 -26.46
CA PRO A 339 16.61 31.47 -26.30
C PRO A 339 15.81 31.47 -24.99
N ASN A 340 15.95 32.53 -24.20
CA ASN A 340 15.21 32.67 -22.92
C ASN A 340 13.69 32.52 -23.12
N GLY A 341 13.16 33.02 -24.23
CA GLY A 341 11.74 32.86 -24.60
C GLY A 341 11.33 31.39 -24.76
N TYR A 342 12.20 30.54 -25.31
CA TYR A 342 11.95 29.10 -25.41
C TYR A 342 11.89 28.45 -24.03
N ILE A 343 12.83 28.75 -23.12
CA ILE A 343 12.86 28.20 -21.76
C ILE A 343 11.58 28.59 -20.99
N ILE A 344 11.18 29.86 -21.08
CA ILE A 344 9.96 30.36 -20.43
C ILE A 344 8.71 29.69 -21.02
N ALA A 345 8.59 29.61 -22.34
CA ALA A 345 7.46 28.99 -23.02
C ALA A 345 7.35 27.50 -22.68
N ALA A 346 8.49 26.78 -22.67
CA ALA A 346 8.57 25.39 -22.24
C ALA A 346 8.09 25.23 -20.79
N GLY A 347 8.56 26.10 -19.90
CA GLY A 347 8.12 26.15 -18.50
C GLY A 347 6.60 26.29 -18.36
N ALA A 348 6.01 27.25 -19.08
CA ALA A 348 4.57 27.52 -19.05
C ALA A 348 3.74 26.35 -19.60
N VAL A 349 4.11 25.81 -20.77
CA VAL A 349 3.39 24.70 -21.42
C VAL A 349 3.43 23.44 -20.56
N VAL A 350 4.60 23.10 -19.99
CA VAL A 350 4.74 21.94 -19.09
C VAL A 350 3.91 22.13 -17.81
N SER A 351 3.85 23.34 -17.26
CA SER A 351 3.01 23.66 -16.10
C SER A 351 1.53 23.41 -16.38
N VAL A 352 1.05 23.89 -17.52
CA VAL A 352 -0.34 23.68 -17.96
C VAL A 352 -0.61 22.19 -18.17
N ALA A 353 0.32 21.46 -18.79
CA ALA A 353 0.23 20.02 -18.96
C ALA A 353 0.13 19.27 -17.62
N PHE A 354 0.91 19.67 -16.61
CA PHE A 354 0.81 19.12 -15.25
C PHE A 354 -0.55 19.40 -14.60
N VAL A 355 -1.06 20.63 -14.71
CA VAL A 355 -2.39 20.99 -14.19
C VAL A 355 -3.46 20.13 -14.86
N ILE A 356 -3.45 20.00 -16.19
CA ILE A 356 -4.41 19.18 -16.93
C ILE A 356 -4.30 17.72 -16.49
N ALA A 357 -3.10 17.14 -16.44
CA ALA A 357 -2.89 15.75 -16.09
C ALA A 357 -3.36 15.42 -14.66
N ARG A 358 -3.15 16.35 -13.72
CA ARG A 358 -3.49 16.21 -12.29
C ARG A 358 -4.96 16.50 -12.00
N TYR A 359 -5.55 17.51 -12.64
CA TYR A 359 -6.96 17.90 -12.47
C TYR A 359 -7.90 17.29 -13.51
N ARG A 360 -7.46 16.38 -14.38
CA ARG A 360 -8.26 15.83 -15.49
C ARG A 360 -9.69 15.46 -15.11
N LEU A 361 -9.89 14.77 -13.99
CA LEU A 361 -11.22 14.34 -13.54
C LEU A 361 -12.07 15.53 -13.09
N ARG A 362 -11.45 16.52 -12.44
CA ARG A 362 -12.12 17.75 -11.99
C ARG A 362 -12.45 18.69 -13.15
N LEU A 363 -11.52 18.87 -14.09
CA LEU A 363 -11.74 19.66 -15.31
C LEU A 363 -12.90 19.07 -16.12
N LEU A 364 -12.89 17.75 -16.33
CA LEU A 364 -13.99 17.07 -17.01
C LEU A 364 -15.30 17.18 -16.24
N THR A 365 -15.32 16.95 -14.93
CA THR A 365 -16.56 17.09 -14.14
C THR A 365 -17.05 18.54 -14.05
N GLY A 366 -16.15 19.52 -14.00
CA GLY A 366 -16.47 20.95 -13.91
C GLY A 366 -16.95 21.54 -15.23
N LEU A 367 -16.37 21.09 -16.35
CA LEU A 367 -16.87 21.39 -17.69
C LEU A 367 -18.21 20.69 -17.92
N ALA A 368 -18.37 19.43 -17.51
CA ALA A 368 -19.64 18.72 -17.61
C ALA A 368 -20.75 19.39 -16.78
N THR A 369 -20.49 19.77 -15.52
CA THR A 369 -21.49 20.45 -14.69
C THR A 369 -21.82 21.85 -15.18
N ARG A 370 -20.84 22.61 -15.69
CA ARG A 370 -21.09 23.91 -16.34
C ARG A 370 -21.88 23.76 -17.63
N TRP A 371 -21.55 22.76 -18.44
CA TRP A 371 -22.24 22.47 -19.70
C TRP A 371 -23.70 22.04 -19.46
N VAL A 372 -23.93 21.21 -18.43
CA VAL A 372 -25.27 20.84 -17.97
C VAL A 372 -26.01 22.07 -17.41
N GLY A 373 -25.34 22.92 -16.63
CA GLY A 373 -25.92 24.15 -16.08
C GLY A 373 -26.27 25.22 -17.13
N LEU A 374 -25.54 25.28 -18.24
CA LEU A 374 -25.78 26.21 -19.35
C LEU A 374 -26.96 25.79 -20.25
N ARG A 375 -27.40 24.52 -20.20
CA ARG A 375 -28.50 23.99 -21.04
C ARG A 375 -29.90 24.06 -20.42
N GLY A 376 -30.07 24.73 -19.29
CA GLY A 376 -31.39 25.12 -18.78
C GLY A 376 -31.74 24.56 -17.41
N ALA A 377 -32.06 25.51 -16.51
CA ALA A 377 -32.97 25.42 -15.36
C ALA A 377 -33.00 24.13 -14.50
N GLY A 378 -32.53 24.25 -13.25
CA GLY A 378 -33.28 23.74 -12.10
C GLY A 378 -33.14 22.27 -11.69
N PHE A 379 -32.32 21.45 -12.36
CA PHE A 379 -32.06 20.09 -11.87
C PHE A 379 -30.82 20.02 -10.99
N GLY A 380 -31.01 20.13 -9.67
CA GLY A 380 -30.14 19.41 -8.75
C GLY A 380 -30.28 17.92 -9.07
N THR A 381 -29.22 17.29 -9.57
CA THR A 381 -29.21 15.88 -10.04
C THR A 381 -29.37 14.85 -8.90
N GLY A 382 -29.56 15.33 -7.67
CA GLY A 382 -29.78 14.49 -6.50
C GLY A 382 -31.26 14.37 -6.17
N GLU A 383 -31.65 13.22 -5.64
CA GLU A 383 -32.98 12.94 -5.09
C GLU A 383 -33.37 14.06 -4.11
N ARG A 384 -34.57 14.63 -4.30
CA ARG A 384 -35.06 15.71 -3.46
C ARG A 384 -35.43 15.16 -2.10
N VAL A 385 -34.92 15.83 -1.05
CA VAL A 385 -35.06 15.38 0.34
C VAL A 385 -35.86 16.39 1.14
N LEU A 386 -36.88 15.92 1.84
CA LEU A 386 -37.66 16.69 2.80
C LEU A 386 -37.33 16.22 4.22
N VAL A 387 -37.00 17.15 5.12
CA VAL A 387 -36.55 16.82 6.49
C VAL A 387 -37.65 17.15 7.49
N ILE A 388 -38.09 16.16 8.26
CA ILE A 388 -39.12 16.33 9.30
C ILE A 388 -38.43 16.68 10.62
N GLY A 389 -38.73 17.85 11.16
CA GLY A 389 -38.17 18.42 12.37
C GLY A 389 -37.02 19.40 12.08
N ALA A 390 -37.30 20.70 12.15
CA ALA A 390 -36.30 21.77 12.06
C ALA A 390 -35.66 22.04 13.43
N GLY A 391 -35.09 21.00 14.04
CA GLY A 391 -34.32 21.07 15.28
C GLY A 391 -32.89 20.59 15.07
N ALA A 392 -32.16 20.34 16.16
CA ALA A 392 -30.77 19.88 16.09
C ALA A 392 -30.56 18.64 15.20
N GLY A 393 -31.50 17.67 15.23
CA GLY A 393 -31.44 16.48 14.36
C GLY A 393 -31.58 16.82 12.88
N GLY A 394 -32.51 17.72 12.53
CA GLY A 394 -32.72 18.18 11.16
C GLY A 394 -31.53 18.99 10.64
N GLU A 395 -30.95 19.85 11.47
CA GLU A 395 -29.74 20.61 11.12
C GLU A 395 -28.54 19.69 10.86
N ILE A 396 -28.35 18.64 11.67
CA ILE A 396 -27.28 17.65 11.49
C ILE A 396 -27.43 16.93 10.14
N ILE A 397 -28.65 16.50 9.79
CA ILE A 397 -28.92 15.84 8.50
C ILE A 397 -28.66 16.79 7.33
N THR A 398 -29.16 18.01 7.42
CA THR A 398 -28.95 19.01 6.37
C THR A 398 -27.47 19.33 6.19
N TRP A 399 -26.74 19.48 7.29
CA TRP A 399 -25.28 19.65 7.27
C TRP A 399 -24.58 18.45 6.62
N LEU A 400 -24.98 17.22 6.96
CA LEU A 400 -24.38 15.98 6.45
C LEU A 400 -24.61 15.84 4.93
N LEU A 401 -25.83 16.06 4.48
CA LEU A 401 -26.22 15.98 3.06
C LEU A 401 -25.56 17.07 2.21
N ARG A 402 -25.23 18.24 2.80
CA ARG A 402 -24.61 19.36 2.09
C ARG A 402 -23.08 19.35 2.03
N ARG A 403 -22.39 18.70 2.98
CA ARG A 403 -20.93 18.82 3.15
C ARG A 403 -20.10 17.69 2.51
N SER A 404 -20.73 16.66 1.95
CA SER A 404 -20.10 15.38 1.59
C SER A 404 -20.30 14.98 0.11
N ASP A 405 -19.85 13.78 -0.26
CA ASP A 405 -20.12 13.11 -1.56
C ASP A 405 -21.63 13.02 -1.87
N PHE A 406 -22.49 13.14 -0.85
CA PHE A 406 -23.94 13.09 -0.95
C PHE A 406 -24.57 14.32 -1.62
N LYS A 407 -23.87 15.46 -1.71
CA LYS A 407 -24.39 16.68 -2.37
C LYS A 407 -24.77 16.46 -3.85
N ARG A 408 -24.17 15.46 -4.50
CA ARG A 408 -24.48 15.08 -5.89
C ARG A 408 -25.70 14.16 -6.00
N LEU A 409 -26.00 13.45 -4.91
CA LEU A 409 -27.01 12.40 -4.82
C LEU A 409 -28.29 12.86 -4.15
N PHE A 410 -28.23 13.89 -3.31
CA PHE A 410 -29.36 14.40 -2.54
C PHE A 410 -29.40 15.93 -2.54
N THR A 411 -30.60 16.49 -2.70
CA THR A 411 -30.85 17.93 -2.61
C THR A 411 -31.88 18.19 -1.52
N VAL A 412 -31.46 18.81 -0.41
CA VAL A 412 -32.41 19.17 0.68
C VAL A 412 -33.32 20.28 0.18
N TYR A 413 -34.60 19.94 -0.01
CA TYR A 413 -35.62 20.82 -0.57
C TYR A 413 -36.21 21.75 0.49
N GLY A 414 -36.49 21.22 1.68
CA GLY A 414 -37.13 21.98 2.75
C GLY A 414 -37.27 21.20 4.05
N TYR A 415 -37.69 21.90 5.10
CA TYR A 415 -38.09 21.32 6.36
C TYR A 415 -39.61 21.28 6.51
N VAL A 416 -40.08 20.34 7.32
CA VAL A 416 -41.46 20.26 7.79
C VAL A 416 -41.44 20.13 9.32
N ASP A 417 -42.12 21.02 10.02
CA ASP A 417 -42.12 21.06 11.49
C ASP A 417 -43.50 21.48 12.01
N ASP A 418 -44.07 20.78 12.98
CA ASP A 418 -45.40 21.12 13.52
C ASP A 418 -45.36 22.33 14.47
N ASP A 419 -44.18 22.82 14.86
CA ASP A 419 -44.02 24.00 15.70
C ASP A 419 -44.40 25.30 14.93
N PRO A 420 -45.46 26.02 15.35
CA PRO A 420 -45.91 27.24 14.68
C PRO A 420 -44.85 28.35 14.67
N SER A 421 -43.94 28.37 15.65
CA SER A 421 -42.89 29.39 15.76
C SER A 421 -41.80 29.26 14.69
N LYS A 422 -41.71 28.09 14.04
CA LYS A 422 -40.71 27.81 13.00
C LYS A 422 -41.26 27.96 11.59
N GLN A 423 -42.56 28.13 11.43
CA GLN A 423 -43.19 28.29 10.12
C GLN A 423 -42.67 29.56 9.42
N GLY A 424 -42.27 29.42 8.15
CA GLY A 424 -41.67 30.50 7.36
C GLY A 424 -40.21 30.84 7.71
N MET A 425 -39.62 30.20 8.73
CA MET A 425 -38.21 30.37 9.07
C MET A 425 -37.30 29.61 8.10
N ARG A 426 -36.01 30.00 8.08
CA ARG A 426 -34.97 29.34 7.28
C ARG A 426 -33.84 28.87 8.19
N TYR A 427 -33.47 27.60 8.08
CA TYR A 427 -32.35 26.99 8.80
C TYR A 427 -31.27 26.61 7.79
N ASP A 428 -30.06 27.15 7.97
CA ASP A 428 -28.93 26.98 7.04
C ASP A 428 -29.28 27.35 5.57
N GLY A 429 -30.19 28.31 5.38
CA GLY A 429 -30.69 28.76 4.08
C GLY A 429 -31.81 27.91 3.46
N VAL A 430 -32.21 26.82 4.10
CA VAL A 430 -33.32 25.94 3.70
C VAL A 430 -34.62 26.36 4.42
N PRO A 431 -35.75 26.56 3.71
CA PRO A 431 -37.00 27.02 4.32
C PRO A 431 -37.78 25.90 5.02
N VAL A 432 -38.56 26.26 6.04
CA VAL A 432 -39.65 25.44 6.58
C VAL A 432 -40.89 25.66 5.70
N LEU A 433 -41.34 24.59 5.04
CA LEU A 433 -42.34 24.63 3.97
C LEU A 433 -43.78 24.38 4.45
N GLY A 434 -43.95 23.84 5.65
CA GLY A 434 -45.26 23.51 6.21
C GLY A 434 -45.18 22.60 7.42
N THR A 435 -46.31 21.99 7.75
CA THR A 435 -46.49 21.05 8.87
C THR A 435 -46.47 19.61 8.40
N THR A 436 -46.37 18.65 9.32
CA THR A 436 -46.35 17.22 8.99
C THR A 436 -47.64 16.74 8.32
N ALA A 437 -48.74 17.49 8.46
CA ALA A 437 -49.98 17.25 7.74
C ALA A 437 -49.88 17.59 6.24
N ASP A 438 -49.03 18.54 5.87
CA ASP A 438 -48.82 18.97 4.48
C ASP A 438 -47.89 18.03 3.70
N LEU A 439 -47.29 17.04 4.39
CA LEU A 439 -46.29 16.15 3.84
C LEU A 439 -46.74 15.42 2.56
N PRO A 440 -47.96 14.83 2.46
CA PRO A 440 -48.38 14.14 1.23
C PRO A 440 -48.48 15.09 0.04
N ALA A 441 -49.06 16.27 0.24
CA ALA A 441 -49.19 17.28 -0.80
C ALA A 441 -47.84 17.86 -1.23
N LEU A 442 -46.89 18.02 -0.29
CA LEU A 442 -45.53 18.47 -0.59
C LEU A 442 -44.73 17.41 -1.35
N VAL A 443 -44.87 16.13 -0.99
CA VAL A 443 -44.17 15.03 -1.66
C VAL A 443 -44.59 14.92 -3.12
N GLU A 444 -45.89 14.97 -3.39
CA GLU A 444 -46.44 14.86 -4.74
C GLU A 444 -46.17 16.12 -5.59
N ARG A 445 -46.40 17.31 -5.05
CA ARG A 445 -46.24 18.57 -5.80
C ARG A 445 -44.78 18.87 -6.15
N GLU A 446 -43.86 18.52 -5.25
CA GLU A 446 -42.44 18.92 -5.35
C GLU A 446 -41.53 17.76 -5.75
N ASP A 447 -42.09 16.60 -6.10
CA ASP A 447 -41.38 15.38 -6.54
C ASP A 447 -40.28 14.97 -5.54
N ILE A 448 -40.69 14.77 -4.28
CA ILE A 448 -39.78 14.38 -3.19
C ILE A 448 -39.60 12.86 -3.19
N GLY A 449 -38.38 12.39 -3.44
CA GLY A 449 -38.07 10.95 -3.42
C GLY A 449 -37.72 10.40 -2.03
N LEU A 450 -37.25 11.26 -1.11
CA LEU A 450 -36.77 10.87 0.21
C LEU A 450 -37.28 11.81 1.31
N VAL A 451 -37.86 11.23 2.36
CA VAL A 451 -38.26 11.92 3.58
C VAL A 451 -37.39 11.44 4.73
N VAL A 452 -36.72 12.37 5.41
CA VAL A 452 -35.87 12.06 6.57
C VAL A 452 -36.56 12.51 7.85
N TYR A 453 -36.89 11.55 8.71
CA TYR A 453 -37.43 11.81 10.03
C TYR A 453 -36.31 12.11 11.03
N ALA A 454 -36.23 13.36 11.51
CA ALA A 454 -35.12 13.87 12.31
C ALA A 454 -35.55 14.44 13.68
N ILE A 455 -36.70 13.99 14.21
CA ILE A 455 -37.19 14.38 15.54
C ILE A 455 -36.75 13.36 16.59
N ASP A 456 -35.94 13.79 17.56
CA ASP A 456 -35.33 12.93 18.58
C ASP A 456 -36.18 12.78 19.85
N ARG A 457 -36.96 13.82 20.20
CA ARG A 457 -37.79 13.85 21.42
C ARG A 457 -39.24 14.21 21.09
N ILE A 458 -40.10 13.21 21.01
CA ILE A 458 -41.53 13.39 20.74
C ILE A 458 -42.34 12.35 21.51
N GLN A 459 -43.61 12.66 21.79
CA GLN A 459 -44.54 11.71 22.38
C GLN A 459 -44.79 10.54 21.42
N THR A 460 -44.94 9.32 21.94
CA THR A 460 -45.08 8.10 21.13
C THR A 460 -46.27 8.17 20.17
N GLY A 461 -47.39 8.76 20.59
CA GLY A 461 -48.58 8.92 19.74
C GLY A 461 -48.37 9.86 18.55
N ASP A 462 -47.64 10.97 18.74
CA ASP A 462 -47.33 11.90 17.66
C ASP A 462 -46.32 11.32 16.67
N ARG A 463 -45.35 10.52 17.16
CA ARG A 463 -44.42 9.79 16.30
C ARG A 463 -45.15 8.83 15.37
N GLU A 464 -46.07 8.02 15.91
CA GLU A 464 -46.83 7.07 15.12
C GLU A 464 -47.71 7.76 14.08
N ARG A 465 -48.34 8.88 14.45
CA ARG A 465 -49.11 9.73 13.53
C ARG A 465 -48.25 10.23 12.36
N ILE A 466 -47.09 10.81 12.65
CA ILE A 466 -46.19 11.36 11.61
C ILE A 466 -45.65 10.24 10.70
N LEU A 467 -45.23 9.11 11.28
CA LEU A 467 -44.74 7.98 10.50
C LEU A 467 -45.84 7.35 9.63
N ALA A 468 -47.10 7.32 10.11
CA ALA A 468 -48.24 6.87 9.33
C ALA A 468 -48.48 7.79 8.12
N THR A 469 -48.42 9.12 8.31
CA THR A 469 -48.52 10.10 7.22
C THR A 469 -47.38 9.93 6.21
N CYS A 470 -46.15 9.69 6.67
CA CYS A 470 -45.02 9.43 5.77
C CYS A 470 -45.23 8.17 4.91
N ARG A 471 -45.76 7.10 5.50
CA ARG A 471 -46.02 5.82 4.81
C ARG A 471 -47.14 5.88 3.78
N GLN A 472 -47.99 6.91 3.86
CA GLN A 472 -49.03 7.17 2.85
C GLN A 472 -48.48 7.86 1.60
N THR A 473 -47.22 8.32 1.64
CA THR A 473 -46.56 8.94 0.49
C THR A 473 -45.70 7.93 -0.27
N GLU A 474 -45.41 8.20 -1.54
CA GLU A 474 -44.51 7.37 -2.36
C GLU A 474 -43.03 7.58 -2.03
N ALA A 475 -42.69 8.55 -1.19
CA ALA A 475 -41.33 8.85 -0.80
C ALA A 475 -40.74 7.79 0.13
N ARG A 476 -39.45 7.50 -0.04
CA ARG A 476 -38.71 6.62 0.87
C ARG A 476 -38.56 7.30 2.22
N LEU A 477 -38.88 6.60 3.30
CA LEU A 477 -38.75 7.12 4.67
C LEU A 477 -37.46 6.60 5.32
N VAL A 478 -36.64 7.51 5.84
CA VAL A 478 -35.43 7.19 6.59
C VAL A 478 -35.48 7.87 7.96
N ILE A 479 -35.17 7.12 9.02
CA ILE A 479 -35.22 7.61 10.40
C ILE A 479 -33.78 7.87 10.88
N LEU A 480 -33.51 9.06 11.39
CA LEU A 480 -32.18 9.47 11.85
C LEU A 480 -31.63 8.57 12.97
N SER A 481 -32.48 8.14 13.91
CA SER A 481 -32.08 7.24 15.01
C SER A 481 -31.47 5.93 14.49
N ASP A 482 -32.02 5.38 13.41
CA ASP A 482 -31.62 4.07 12.87
C ASP A 482 -30.24 4.18 12.20
N ILE A 483 -29.97 5.31 11.54
CA ILE A 483 -28.65 5.64 11.00
C ILE A 483 -27.63 5.72 12.14
N LEU A 484 -27.94 6.48 13.20
CA LEU A 484 -27.02 6.67 14.33
C LEU A 484 -26.74 5.35 15.08
N GLN A 485 -27.75 4.50 15.26
CA GLN A 485 -27.61 3.18 15.87
C GLN A 485 -26.74 2.24 15.02
N SER A 486 -26.91 2.25 13.68
CA SER A 486 -26.04 1.47 12.78
C SER A 486 -24.58 1.90 12.86
N PHE A 487 -24.31 3.21 13.02
CA PHE A 487 -22.95 3.69 13.25
C PHE A 487 -22.40 3.22 14.60
N GLN A 488 -23.18 3.35 15.68
CA GLN A 488 -22.76 2.91 17.02
C GLN A 488 -22.47 1.41 17.09
N ALA A 489 -23.28 0.57 16.43
CA ALA A 489 -23.06 -0.88 16.36
C ALA A 489 -21.72 -1.24 15.68
N HIS A 490 -21.24 -0.41 14.76
CA HIS A 490 -19.94 -0.61 14.07
C HIS A 490 -18.74 -0.22 14.94
N PHE A 491 -18.94 0.63 15.95
CA PHE A 491 -17.90 1.08 16.89
C PHE A 491 -18.00 0.42 18.27
N ALA A 492 -19.04 -0.38 18.52
CA ALA A 492 -19.17 -1.16 19.75
C ALA A 492 -18.12 -2.28 19.77
N PRO A 493 -17.29 -2.40 20.82
CA PRO A 493 -16.37 -3.53 20.95
C PRO A 493 -17.18 -4.82 20.99
N VAL A 494 -16.79 -5.80 20.15
CA VAL A 494 -17.32 -7.16 20.20
C VAL A 494 -16.87 -7.78 21.53
N ASN A 495 -17.64 -7.56 22.59
CA ASN A 495 -17.44 -8.27 23.84
C ASN A 495 -17.91 -9.71 23.62
N GLY A 496 -16.93 -10.59 23.44
CA GLY A 496 -17.12 -12.02 23.40
C GLY A 496 -17.86 -12.53 24.63
N ARG A 497 -18.81 -13.42 24.37
CA ARG A 497 -19.43 -14.40 25.26
C ARG A 497 -18.74 -14.55 26.61
N LYS A 498 -19.48 -14.28 27.69
CA LYS A 498 -19.29 -15.01 28.93
C LYS A 498 -20.07 -16.32 28.79
N ASP A 499 -19.35 -17.41 29.02
CA ASP A 499 -19.85 -18.77 29.09
C ASP A 499 -20.94 -18.90 30.17
N GLU A 500 -22.02 -19.61 29.80
CA GLU A 500 -22.90 -20.34 30.73
C GLU A 500 -22.40 -21.77 30.87
#